data_AF-A0A4Y8D824-F1
#
_entry.id   AF-A0A4Y8D824-F1
#
_cell.length_a   1.000
_cell.length_b   1.000
_cell.length_c   1.000
_cell.angle_alpha   90.00
_cell.angle_beta   90.00
_cell.angle_gamma   90.00
#
_symmetry.space_group_name_H-M   'P 1'
#
loop_
_entity.id
_entity.type
_entity.pdbx_description
1 polymer ?
#
loop_
_entity_poly.entity_id
_entity_poly.type
_entity_poly.pdbx_seq_one_letter_code
_entity_poly.pdbx_strand_id
1 'polypeptide(L)'
;MDFFIMLASASSLVGLRGQANYNAGKTYEDALARYRVSKGEKAVSLDLGAMVDDGVLAENTWLLDRVLTHSSLEPINREIYLAILDYYCNPSLPLLSLTQIQAAIGLRAGHGSGLETIDYSRSPMLYPLVLQNNR
;
A
#
# COMPACT_ATOMS: atom_id res chain seq x y z
N MET A 1 6.48 24.49 2.45
CA MET A 1 6.38 23.18 3.13
C MET A 1 7.30 22.23 2.41
N ASP A 2 8.25 21.63 3.12
CA ASP A 2 9.39 20.93 2.51
C ASP A 2 9.09 19.49 2.13
N PHE A 3 8.12 18.86 2.80
CA PHE A 3 7.60 17.53 2.54
C PHE A 3 6.12 17.44 2.98
N PHE A 4 5.38 16.48 2.43
CA PHE A 4 4.06 16.10 2.90
C PHE A 4 3.86 14.61 2.62
N ILE A 5 3.77 13.84 3.68
CA ILE A 5 3.80 12.39 3.63
C ILE A 5 2.46 11.89 4.16
N MET A 6 1.74 11.12 3.36
CA MET A 6 0.57 10.39 3.80
C MET A 6 0.95 8.92 3.98
N LEU A 7 0.61 8.38 5.15
CA LEU A 7 0.83 6.99 5.48
C LEU A 7 -0.39 6.19 5.04
N ALA A 8 -0.41 5.84 3.76
CA ALA A 8 -1.40 4.97 3.17
C ALA A 8 -1.10 3.50 3.54
N SER A 9 -1.72 2.56 2.83
CA SER A 9 -1.52 1.15 3.12
C SER A 9 -1.62 0.33 1.86
N ALA A 10 -0.65 -0.58 1.70
CA ALA A 10 -0.66 -1.59 0.66
C ALA A 10 -1.93 -2.47 0.68
N SER A 11 -2.64 -2.54 1.80
CA SER A 11 -3.96 -3.19 1.90
C SER A 11 -5.04 -2.60 0.99
N SER A 12 -4.91 -1.31 0.61
CA SER A 12 -5.80 -0.61 -0.32
C SER A 12 -5.63 -1.11 -1.75
N LEU A 13 -4.41 -1.53 -2.10
CA LEU A 13 -4.04 -2.06 -3.42
C LEU A 13 -4.46 -3.52 -3.59
N VAL A 14 -4.25 -4.35 -2.55
CA VAL A 14 -4.57 -5.78 -2.60
C VAL A 14 -6.02 -6.11 -2.24
N GLY A 15 -6.67 -5.25 -1.45
CA GLY A 15 -8.05 -5.43 -1.01
C GLY A 15 -8.22 -6.52 0.04
N LEU A 16 -8.05 -6.16 1.32
CA LEU A 16 -8.27 -7.11 2.44
C LEU A 16 -9.75 -7.19 2.84
N ARG A 17 -10.24 -8.41 3.12
CA ARG A 17 -11.63 -8.65 3.51
C ARG A 17 -11.96 -7.94 4.83
N GLY A 18 -13.05 -7.17 4.82
CA GLY A 18 -13.53 -6.42 5.98
C GLY A 18 -12.81 -5.10 6.22
N GLN A 19 -11.98 -4.63 5.28
CA GLN A 19 -11.24 -3.37 5.36
C GLN A 19 -11.75 -2.31 4.37
N ALA A 20 -12.98 -2.43 3.85
CA ALA A 20 -13.48 -1.53 2.80
C ALA A 20 -13.50 -0.06 3.22
N ASN A 21 -13.92 0.24 4.45
CA ASN A 21 -13.91 1.59 5.01
C ASN A 21 -12.49 2.13 5.22
N TYR A 22 -11.59 1.30 5.74
CA TYR A 22 -10.18 1.64 5.91
C TYR A 22 -9.51 1.93 4.55
N ASN A 23 -9.70 1.02 3.58
CA ASN A 23 -9.16 1.13 2.25
C ASN A 23 -9.67 2.37 1.50
N ALA A 24 -10.95 2.74 1.66
CA ALA A 24 -11.49 3.97 1.07
C ALA A 24 -10.74 5.23 1.56
N GLY A 25 -10.41 5.29 2.85
CA GLY A 25 -9.59 6.37 3.40
C GLY A 25 -8.16 6.36 2.83
N LYS A 26 -7.56 5.19 2.68
CA LYS A 26 -6.19 5.07 2.15
C LYS A 26 -6.10 5.39 0.66
N THR A 27 -7.08 4.96 -0.14
CA THR A 27 -7.17 5.36 -1.55
C THR A 27 -7.45 6.87 -1.71
N TYR A 28 -8.14 7.50 -0.76
CA TYR A 28 -8.26 8.96 -0.75
C TYR A 28 -6.91 9.65 -0.51
N GLU A 29 -6.08 9.15 0.41
CA GLU A 29 -4.72 9.66 0.63
C GLU A 29 -3.87 9.56 -0.65
N ASP A 30 -3.97 8.46 -1.39
CA ASP A 30 -3.31 8.30 -2.70
C ASP A 30 -3.78 9.34 -3.72
N ALA A 31 -5.10 9.52 -3.84
CA ALA A 31 -5.68 10.50 -4.74
C ALA A 31 -5.30 11.93 -4.34
N LEU A 32 -5.21 12.22 -3.05
CA LEU A 32 -4.80 13.51 -2.52
C LEU A 32 -3.33 13.80 -2.86
N ALA A 33 -2.43 12.81 -2.80
CA ALA A 33 -1.04 12.99 -3.24
C ALA A 33 -0.98 13.41 -4.71
N ARG A 34 -1.72 12.69 -5.56
CA ARG A 34 -1.80 12.99 -7.01
C ARG A 34 -2.34 14.39 -7.25
N TYR A 35 -3.40 14.77 -6.54
CA TYR A 35 -3.99 16.09 -6.65
C TYR A 35 -2.99 17.19 -6.26
N ARG A 36 -2.31 17.07 -5.12
CA ARG A 36 -1.34 18.08 -4.66
C ARG A 36 -0.16 18.23 -5.61
N VAL A 37 0.40 17.12 -6.08
CA VAL A 37 1.49 17.16 -7.07
C VAL A 37 1.04 17.77 -8.39
N SER A 38 -0.19 17.51 -8.83
CA SER A 38 -0.76 18.17 -10.03
C SER A 38 -0.90 19.69 -9.88
N LYS A 39 -0.91 20.20 -8.65
CA LYS A 39 -0.90 21.63 -8.32
C LYS A 39 0.50 22.20 -8.09
N GLY A 40 1.54 21.41 -8.32
CA GLY A 40 2.94 21.82 -8.08
C GLY A 40 3.36 21.73 -6.61
N GLU A 41 2.57 21.08 -5.76
CA GLU A 41 2.86 20.95 -4.34
C GLU A 41 3.52 19.61 -4.01
N LYS A 42 4.53 19.62 -3.13
CA LYS A 42 5.17 18.39 -2.66
C LYS A 42 4.18 17.52 -1.88
N ALA A 43 3.99 16.28 -2.33
CA ALA A 43 3.25 15.24 -1.63
C ALA A 43 3.72 13.84 -2.07
N VAL A 44 3.64 12.89 -1.14
CA VAL A 44 3.83 11.46 -1.40
C VAL A 44 2.82 10.66 -0.57
N SER A 45 2.29 9.59 -1.14
CA SER A 45 1.54 8.54 -0.45
C SER A 45 2.42 7.30 -0.32
N LEU A 46 2.56 6.79 0.90
CA LEU A 46 3.33 5.59 1.20
C LEU A 46 2.37 4.45 1.54
N ASP A 47 2.17 3.55 0.58
CA ASP A 47 1.39 2.33 0.76
C ASP A 47 2.23 1.28 1.51
N LEU A 48 2.18 1.36 2.84
CA LEU A 48 2.97 0.49 3.70
C LEU A 48 2.30 -0.88 3.89
N GLY A 49 3.14 -1.93 3.85
CA GLY A 49 2.84 -3.28 4.30
C GLY A 49 2.66 -3.39 5.82
N ALA A 50 2.77 -4.59 6.36
CA ALA A 50 2.49 -4.84 7.78
C ALA A 50 3.63 -4.32 8.67
N MET A 51 3.45 -3.19 9.35
CA MET A 51 4.42 -2.68 10.32
C MET A 51 4.50 -3.60 11.54
N VAL A 52 5.63 -4.28 11.78
CA VAL A 52 5.75 -5.31 12.83
C VAL A 52 6.40 -4.82 14.12
N ASP A 53 7.13 -3.72 14.05
CA ASP A 53 7.90 -3.22 15.19
C ASP A 53 7.18 -2.14 16.02
N ASP A 54 6.20 -1.46 15.41
CA ASP A 54 5.47 -0.33 16.00
C ASP A 54 4.00 -0.31 15.56
N GLY A 55 3.16 0.34 16.38
CA GLY A 55 1.77 0.65 16.06
C GLY A 55 0.81 -0.52 16.27
N VAL A 56 -0.40 -0.39 15.71
CA VAL A 56 -1.55 -1.26 16.03
C VAL A 56 -1.28 -2.75 15.76
N LEU A 57 -0.48 -3.07 14.73
CA LEU A 57 -0.14 -4.45 14.42
C LEU A 57 0.89 -5.03 15.39
N ALA A 58 1.89 -4.25 15.82
CA ALA A 58 2.83 -4.67 16.85
C ALA A 58 2.15 -4.86 18.23
N GLU A 59 1.14 -4.04 18.52
CA GLU A 59 0.39 -4.08 19.78
C GLU A 59 -0.70 -5.16 19.82
N ASN A 60 -1.09 -5.71 18.65
CA ASN A 60 -2.19 -6.67 18.54
C ASN A 60 -1.79 -7.88 17.70
N THR A 61 -1.28 -8.91 18.38
CA THR A 61 -0.80 -10.16 17.76
C THR A 61 -1.87 -10.87 16.95
N TRP A 62 -3.13 -10.87 17.41
CA TRP A 62 -4.24 -11.44 16.64
C TRP A 62 -4.48 -10.71 15.32
N LEU A 63 -4.42 -9.38 15.34
CA LEU A 63 -4.60 -8.58 14.13
C LEU A 63 -3.41 -8.75 13.18
N LEU A 64 -2.20 -8.81 13.72
CA LEU A 64 -0.98 -9.10 12.95
C LEU A 64 -1.09 -10.46 12.24
N ASP A 65 -1.45 -11.51 12.97
CA ASP A 65 -1.66 -12.85 12.40
C ASP A 65 -2.72 -12.82 11.31
N ARG A 66 -3.84 -12.13 11.54
CA ARG A 66 -4.91 -11.99 10.54
C ARG A 66 -4.40 -11.30 9.27
N VAL A 67 -3.61 -10.24 9.38
CA VAL A 67 -3.05 -9.51 8.23
C VAL A 67 -2.02 -10.37 7.48
N LEU A 68 -1.09 -11.00 8.19
CA LEU A 68 -0.04 -11.82 7.58
C LEU A 68 -0.58 -13.12 6.95
N THR A 69 -1.65 -13.69 7.49
CA THR A 69 -2.31 -14.88 6.91
C THR A 69 -2.83 -14.62 5.49
N HIS A 70 -3.26 -13.38 5.19
CA HIS A 70 -3.70 -13.02 3.83
C HIS A 70 -2.56 -12.98 2.81
N SER A 71 -1.31 -13.21 3.24
CA SER A 71 -0.22 -13.63 2.36
C SER A 71 0.11 -12.64 1.24
N SER A 72 -0.37 -11.40 1.33
CA SER A 72 -0.26 -10.39 0.28
C SER A 72 0.60 -9.20 0.70
N LEU A 73 0.80 -9.02 2.01
CA LEU A 73 1.62 -7.97 2.59
C LEU A 73 2.86 -8.58 3.23
N GLU A 74 4.01 -8.01 2.95
CA GLU A 74 5.25 -8.31 3.64
C GLU A 74 5.39 -7.44 4.90
N PRO A 75 6.02 -7.97 5.96
CA PRO A 75 6.42 -7.19 7.11
C PRO A 75 7.33 -6.02 6.73
N ILE A 76 7.08 -4.86 7.33
CA ILE A 76 8.00 -3.72 7.35
C ILE A 76 8.46 -3.54 8.78
N ASN A 77 9.78 -3.46 8.97
CA ASN A 77 10.40 -3.18 10.24
C ASN A 77 10.72 -1.68 10.37
N ARG A 78 11.09 -1.26 11.58
CA ARG A 78 11.39 0.14 11.90
C ARG A 78 12.55 0.70 11.09
N GLU A 79 13.58 -0.10 10.85
CA GLU A 79 14.75 0.31 10.08
C GLU A 79 14.37 0.72 8.64
N ILE A 80 13.61 -0.13 7.95
CA ILE A 80 13.12 0.14 6.60
C ILE A 80 12.20 1.38 6.60
N TYR A 81 11.29 1.46 7.57
CA TYR A 81 10.37 2.59 7.69
C TYR A 81 11.12 3.92 7.85
N LEU A 82 12.10 3.98 8.75
CA LEU A 82 12.91 5.18 8.98
C LEU A 82 13.75 5.54 7.75
N ALA A 83 14.33 4.56 7.05
CA ALA A 83 15.07 4.81 5.82
C ALA A 83 14.19 5.43 4.71
N ILE A 84 12.93 4.99 4.61
CA ILE A 84 11.96 5.58 3.68
C ILE A 84 11.64 7.03 4.07
N LEU A 85 11.46 7.30 5.36
CA LEU A 85 11.23 8.65 5.84
C LEU A 85 12.45 9.56 5.60
N ASP A 86 13.67 9.08 5.84
CA ASP A 86 14.90 9.84 5.56
C ASP A 86 14.98 10.28 4.09
N TYR A 87 14.55 9.42 3.17
CA TYR A 87 14.47 9.75 1.75
C TYR A 87 13.41 10.82 1.45
N TYR A 88 12.17 10.63 1.91
CA TYR A 88 11.04 11.52 1.57
C TYR A 88 10.97 12.82 2.38
N CYS A 89 11.58 12.87 3.57
CA CYS A 89 11.71 14.08 4.38
C CYS A 89 12.88 14.98 3.92
N ASN A 90 13.64 14.58 2.89
CA ASN A 90 14.73 15.39 2.36
C ASN A 90 14.19 16.67 1.68
N PRO A 91 14.49 17.88 2.21
CA PRO A 91 13.99 19.14 1.66
C PRO A 91 14.50 19.40 0.23
N SER A 92 15.65 18.82 -0.13
CA SER A 92 16.27 18.93 -1.45
C SER A 92 15.65 17.99 -2.48
N LEU A 93 14.75 17.09 -2.08
CA LEU A 93 14.04 16.22 -3.02
C LEU A 93 13.15 17.08 -3.94
N PRO A 94 13.28 16.94 -5.27
CA PRO A 94 12.45 17.69 -6.21
C PRO A 94 10.99 17.24 -6.14
N LEU A 95 10.11 17.98 -6.82
CA LEU A 95 8.73 17.54 -6.99
C LEU A 95 8.70 16.21 -7.73
N LEU A 96 8.07 15.20 -7.12
CA LEU A 96 7.92 13.87 -7.69
C LEU A 96 7.00 13.90 -8.91
N SER A 97 7.25 13.04 -9.89
CA SER A 97 6.32 12.83 -11.00
C SER A 97 5.09 12.02 -10.57
N LEU A 98 3.98 12.08 -11.32
CA LEU A 98 2.74 11.36 -10.99
C LEU A 98 2.90 9.83 -10.88
N THR A 99 3.99 9.26 -11.41
CA THR A 99 4.32 7.83 -11.29
C THR A 99 5.19 7.51 -10.07
N GLN A 100 5.75 8.51 -9.40
CA GLN A 100 6.66 8.35 -8.26
C GLN A 100 6.04 8.79 -6.92
N ILE A 101 4.90 9.47 -6.96
CA ILE A 101 4.21 10.00 -5.77
C ILE A 101 3.56 8.94 -4.89
N GLN A 102 3.39 7.73 -5.40
CA GLN A 102 2.77 6.61 -4.68
C GLN A 102 3.76 5.47 -4.63
N ALA A 103 4.29 5.19 -3.45
CA ALA A 103 5.26 4.14 -3.23
C ALA A 103 4.60 3.00 -2.47
N ALA A 104 4.49 1.84 -3.11
CA ALA A 104 4.03 0.62 -2.46
C ALA A 104 5.22 -0.16 -1.91
N ILE A 105 5.28 -0.30 -0.60
CA ILE A 105 6.35 -0.99 0.12
C ILE A 105 5.75 -2.18 0.85
N GLY A 106 6.44 -3.32 0.82
CA GLY A 106 5.97 -4.53 1.50
C GLY A 106 4.75 -5.15 0.83
N LEU A 107 4.68 -5.10 -0.50
CA LEU A 107 3.76 -5.93 -1.28
C LEU A 107 4.45 -7.23 -1.62
N ARG A 108 3.84 -8.37 -1.26
CA ARG A 108 4.40 -9.67 -1.60
C ARG A 108 4.05 -10.02 -3.04
N ALA A 109 5.04 -10.04 -3.92
CA ALA A 109 4.95 -10.78 -5.18
C ALA A 109 5.04 -12.26 -4.81
N GLY A 110 3.99 -13.05 -5.11
CA GLY A 110 3.83 -14.41 -4.60
C GLY A 110 5.11 -15.25 -4.62
N HIS A 111 5.46 -15.86 -3.47
CA HIS A 111 6.50 -16.87 -3.41
C HIS A 111 5.92 -18.21 -3.90
N GLY A 112 6.27 -18.59 -5.11
CA GLY A 112 6.02 -19.92 -5.66
C GLY A 112 7.10 -20.28 -6.66
N SER A 113 7.73 -21.44 -6.51
CA SER A 113 8.48 -22.08 -7.59
C SER A 113 7.47 -22.61 -8.61
N GLY A 114 6.95 -21.74 -9.48
CA GLY A 114 6.02 -22.10 -10.56
C GLY A 114 4.63 -21.45 -10.48
N LEU A 115 3.73 -21.94 -11.33
CA LEU A 115 2.39 -21.41 -11.65
C LEU A 115 1.37 -21.42 -10.48
N GLU A 116 1.77 -21.57 -9.22
CA GLU A 116 0.88 -21.65 -8.03
C GLU A 116 1.02 -20.43 -7.09
N THR A 117 1.40 -19.28 -7.62
CA THR A 117 1.37 -18.03 -6.85
C THR A 117 -0.08 -17.54 -6.70
N ILE A 118 -0.39 -16.83 -5.60
CA ILE A 118 -1.66 -16.10 -5.46
C ILE A 118 -1.73 -15.11 -6.61
N ASP A 119 -2.61 -15.41 -7.54
CA ASP A 119 -2.60 -14.84 -8.87
C ASP A 119 -3.79 -13.87 -8.96
N TYR A 120 -3.57 -12.64 -8.48
CA TYR A 120 -4.50 -11.52 -8.74
C TYR A 120 -4.74 -11.34 -10.26
N SER A 121 -3.85 -11.87 -11.11
CA SER A 121 -3.96 -11.94 -12.57
C SER A 121 -4.82 -13.10 -13.12
N ARG A 122 -5.17 -14.15 -12.34
CA ARG A 122 -5.92 -15.34 -12.78
C ARG A 122 -7.30 -15.38 -12.14
N SER A 123 -7.42 -14.88 -10.92
CA SER A 123 -8.68 -14.84 -10.18
C SER A 123 -8.85 -13.48 -9.51
N PRO A 124 -9.13 -12.41 -10.28
CA PRO A 124 -9.45 -11.12 -9.70
C PRO A 124 -10.63 -11.28 -8.74
N MET A 125 -10.62 -10.60 -7.59
CA MET A 125 -11.67 -10.72 -6.55
C MET A 125 -13.09 -10.44 -7.04
N LEU A 126 -13.22 -9.82 -8.22
CA LEU A 126 -14.48 -9.51 -8.89
C LEU A 126 -14.79 -10.46 -10.06
N TYR A 127 -14.15 -11.63 -10.16
CA TYR A 127 -14.46 -12.64 -11.18
C TYR A 127 -15.98 -12.95 -11.29
N PRO A 128 -16.76 -13.04 -10.20
CA PRO A 128 -18.21 -13.21 -10.28
C PRO A 128 -18.99 -11.99 -10.82
N LEU A 129 -18.34 -10.82 -10.90
CA LEU A 129 -18.89 -9.56 -11.38
C LEU A 129 -18.40 -9.18 -12.78
N VAL A 130 -17.51 -9.99 -13.39
CA VAL A 130 -17.22 -9.91 -14.82
C VAL A 130 -18.49 -10.36 -15.54
N LEU A 131 -19.24 -9.36 -16.00
CA LEU A 131 -20.51 -9.49 -16.68
C LEU A 131 -20.56 -10.72 -17.59
N GLN A 132 -21.62 -11.48 -17.37
CA GLN A 132 -22.22 -12.50 -18.22
C GLN A 132 -22.64 -11.88 -19.57
N ASN A 133 -21.69 -11.31 -20.32
CA ASN A 133 -21.90 -10.61 -21.58
C ASN A 133 -21.32 -11.41 -22.75
N ASN A 134 -21.54 -12.72 -22.73
CA ASN A 134 -21.26 -13.62 -23.86
C ASN A 134 -22.29 -14.77 -23.88
N ARG A 135 -23.56 -14.42 -24.11
CA ARG A 135 -24.51 -15.27 -24.81
C ARG A 135 -25.34 -14.44 -25.77
#